data_AF-A0A378XUU7-F1
#
_entry.id   AF-A0A378XUU7-F1
#
_cell.length_a   1.000
_cell.length_b   1.000
_cell.length_c   1.000
_cell.angle_alpha   90.00
_cell.angle_beta   90.00
_cell.angle_gamma   90.00
#
_symmetry.space_group_name_H-M   'P 1'
#
loop_
_entity.id
_entity.type
_entity.pdbx_description
1 polymer ?
#
loop_
_entity_poly.entity_id
_entity_poly.type
_entity_poly.pdbx_seq_one_letter_code
_entity_poly.pdbx_strand_id
1 'polypeptide(L)'
;MDKNFEIKKQLDELDYCVMLMVSASIDLDRDGKFDYAEQALIKTYKELSGILADDSPAIPKIKATSAIVYLNTMINKIHTYERIFKKASNEAKRICTCVRDNLDGVTKQVKNDFENKKAMMLDIDSNIRQKFEVSYPKLKEYSYFFDLHPLTKDEFLGLFSFNRDKDKDDGSRANYKGTIEAINDLPDMIDGNAFLQFAATDSVLLNDRALGKFLMHESYEMLKQGGFDIFDMVQDIVGQPLPSFTSTVDELGNITDMKLNRPNLKLV
;
A
#
# COMPACT_ATOMS: atom_id res chain seq x y z
N MET A 1 6.86 -24.37 -34.74
CA MET A 1 6.45 -24.82 -33.39
C MET A 1 4.93 -24.69 -33.34
N ASP A 2 4.19 -25.65 -32.76
CA ASP A 2 2.71 -25.63 -32.78
C ASP A 2 2.21 -24.50 -31.88
N LYS A 3 1.51 -23.51 -32.44
CA LYS A 3 0.95 -22.38 -31.69
C LYS A 3 0.05 -22.83 -30.53
N ASN A 4 -0.66 -23.95 -30.68
CA ASN A 4 -1.45 -24.48 -29.57
C ASN A 4 -0.57 -24.96 -28.41
N PHE A 5 0.60 -25.51 -28.70
CA PHE A 5 1.54 -25.96 -27.67
C PHE A 5 2.15 -24.78 -26.90
N GLU A 6 2.57 -23.73 -27.62
CA GLU A 6 3.12 -22.51 -27.00
C GLU A 6 2.09 -21.81 -26.10
N ILE A 7 0.85 -21.65 -26.58
CA ILE A 7 -0.21 -21.02 -25.79
C ILE A 7 -0.59 -21.89 -24.59
N LYS A 8 -0.66 -23.22 -24.75
CA LYS A 8 -0.92 -24.12 -23.60
C LYS A 8 0.14 -23.96 -22.50
N LYS A 9 1.42 -23.87 -22.87
CA LYS A 9 2.48 -23.61 -21.89
C LYS A 9 2.28 -22.28 -21.15
N GLN A 10 1.87 -21.22 -21.87
CA GLN A 10 1.53 -19.95 -21.23
C GLN A 10 0.32 -20.06 -20.30
N LEU A 11 -0.69 -20.86 -20.66
CA LEU A 11 -1.85 -21.13 -19.79
C LEU A 11 -1.46 -21.93 -18.54
N ASP A 12 -0.49 -22.85 -18.62
CA ASP A 12 0.05 -23.54 -17.45
C ASP A 12 0.82 -22.57 -16.52
N GLU A 13 1.58 -21.61 -17.10
CA GLU A 13 2.23 -20.53 -16.35
C GLU A 13 1.19 -19.60 -15.69
N LEU A 14 0.06 -19.37 -16.35
CA LEU A 14 -1.07 -18.61 -15.79
C LEU A 14 -1.68 -19.35 -14.59
N ASP A 15 -1.88 -20.67 -14.67
CA ASP A 15 -2.36 -21.48 -13.55
C ASP A 15 -1.44 -21.36 -12.33
N TYR A 16 -0.13 -21.40 -12.56
CA TYR A 16 0.84 -21.22 -11.49
C TYR A 16 0.70 -19.84 -10.83
N CYS A 17 0.51 -18.77 -11.62
CA CYS A 17 0.27 -17.43 -11.08
C CYS A 17 -1.02 -17.37 -10.25
N VAL A 18 -2.11 -17.96 -10.76
CA VAL A 18 -3.40 -18.05 -10.06
C VAL A 18 -3.24 -18.82 -8.74
N MET A 19 -2.52 -19.94 -8.75
CA MET A 19 -2.21 -20.70 -7.53
C MET A 19 -1.43 -19.87 -6.51
N LEU A 20 -0.45 -19.08 -6.94
CA LEU A 20 0.28 -18.17 -6.04
C LEU A 20 -0.64 -17.10 -5.44
N MET A 21 -1.54 -16.53 -6.24
CA MET A 21 -2.53 -15.55 -5.76
C MET A 21 -3.47 -16.15 -4.71
N VAL A 22 -3.98 -17.35 -4.96
CA VAL A 22 -4.85 -18.09 -4.01
C VAL A 22 -4.08 -18.48 -2.75
N SER A 23 -2.86 -19.03 -2.90
CA SER A 23 -2.03 -19.42 -1.76
C SER A 23 -1.73 -18.24 -0.86
N ALA A 24 -1.37 -17.09 -1.44
CA ALA A 24 -1.16 -15.88 -0.66
C ALA A 24 -2.43 -15.52 0.13
N SER A 25 -3.63 -15.64 -0.47
CA SER A 25 -4.90 -15.32 0.21
C SER A 25 -5.15 -16.22 1.39
N ILE A 26 -4.97 -17.53 1.19
CA ILE A 26 -5.13 -18.54 2.23
C ILE A 26 -4.12 -18.32 3.36
N ASP A 27 -2.88 -17.96 3.03
CA ASP A 27 -1.84 -17.70 4.02
C ASP A 27 -2.20 -16.51 4.90
N LEU A 28 -2.80 -15.45 4.33
CA LEU A 28 -3.32 -14.33 5.13
C LEU A 28 -4.51 -14.76 6.01
N ASP A 29 -5.48 -15.48 5.44
CA ASP A 29 -6.68 -15.98 6.15
C ASP A 29 -6.37 -16.95 7.30
N ARG A 30 -5.18 -17.56 7.28
CA ARG A 30 -4.73 -18.51 8.30
C ARG A 30 -3.64 -17.93 9.19
N ASP A 31 -3.28 -16.66 9.00
CA ASP A 31 -2.29 -16.01 9.84
C ASP A 31 -2.91 -15.64 11.18
N GLY A 32 -2.80 -16.55 12.15
CA GLY A 32 -3.37 -16.34 13.48
C GLY A 32 -2.83 -15.10 14.22
N LYS A 33 -1.67 -14.54 13.82
CA LYS A 33 -1.19 -13.27 14.39
C LYS A 33 -1.91 -12.08 13.77
N PHE A 34 -2.18 -12.13 12.47
CA PHE A 34 -2.99 -11.14 11.77
C PHE A 34 -4.42 -11.12 12.33
N ASP A 35 -5.08 -12.28 12.39
CA ASP A 35 -6.44 -12.40 12.91
C ASP A 35 -6.54 -11.90 14.35
N TYR A 36 -5.57 -12.29 15.19
CA TYR A 36 -5.53 -11.81 16.57
C TYR A 36 -5.36 -10.28 16.65
N ALA A 37 -4.46 -9.71 15.84
CA ALA A 37 -4.23 -8.27 15.81
C ALA A 37 -5.49 -7.51 15.36
N GLU A 38 -6.16 -7.98 14.30
CA GLU A 38 -7.40 -7.40 13.80
C GLU A 38 -8.52 -7.46 14.84
N GLN A 39 -8.75 -8.63 15.46
CA GLN A 39 -9.76 -8.79 16.50
C GLN A 39 -9.46 -7.95 17.74
N ALA A 40 -8.20 -7.89 18.17
CA ALA A 40 -7.77 -7.09 19.32
C ALA A 40 -7.92 -5.58 19.05
N LEU A 41 -7.64 -5.14 17.82
CA LEU A 41 -7.84 -3.76 17.39
C LEU A 41 -9.34 -3.40 17.35
N ILE A 42 -10.19 -4.26 16.77
CA ILE A 42 -11.66 -4.10 16.78
C ILE A 42 -12.19 -3.99 18.22
N LYS A 43 -11.70 -4.84 19.11
CA LYS A 43 -12.07 -4.79 20.54
C LYS A 43 -11.66 -3.45 21.16
N THR A 44 -10.44 -2.99 20.88
CA THR A 44 -9.94 -1.71 21.38
C THR A 44 -10.78 -0.54 20.88
N TYR A 45 -11.20 -0.54 19.60
CA TYR A 45 -12.10 0.47 19.05
C TYR A 45 -13.50 0.48 19.68
N LYS A 46 -14.06 -0.70 19.99
CA LYS A 46 -15.35 -0.79 20.68
C LYS A 46 -15.27 -0.23 22.10
N GLU A 47 -14.20 -0.57 22.82
CA GLU A 47 -13.95 -0.04 24.16
C GLU A 47 -13.74 1.49 24.13
N LEU A 48 -12.99 1.99 23.15
CA LEU A 48 -12.82 3.42 22.86
C LEU A 48 -14.16 4.14 22.69
N SER A 49 -15.01 3.59 21.83
CA SER A 49 -16.32 4.18 21.51
C SER A 49 -17.24 4.24 22.73
N GLY A 50 -17.19 3.22 23.60
CA GLY A 50 -17.95 3.21 24.86
C GLY A 50 -17.44 4.24 25.85
N ILE A 51 -16.12 4.37 26.00
CA ILE A 51 -15.51 5.34 26.93
C ILE A 51 -15.80 6.79 26.52
N LEU A 52 -15.73 7.08 25.21
CA LEU A 52 -16.08 8.39 24.67
C LEU A 52 -17.59 8.74 24.82
N ALA A 53 -18.45 7.74 24.98
CA ALA A 53 -19.89 7.93 25.17
C ALA A 53 -20.29 8.10 26.64
N ASP A 54 -19.51 7.57 27.58
CA ASP A 54 -19.85 7.46 29.00
C ASP A 54 -19.17 8.52 29.91
N ASP A 55 -18.51 9.55 29.36
CA ASP A 55 -17.71 10.55 30.11
C ASP A 55 -16.76 9.91 31.17
N SER A 56 -16.29 8.68 30.90
CA SER A 56 -15.59 7.78 31.84
C SER A 56 -14.06 7.84 31.64
N PRO A 57 -13.24 7.35 32.59
CA PRO A 57 -11.83 7.71 32.67
C PRO A 57 -11.02 7.21 31.47
N ALA A 58 -9.98 7.97 31.18
CA ALA A 58 -9.02 7.74 30.11
C ALA A 58 -8.61 6.26 30.00
N ILE A 59 -8.49 5.81 28.75
CA ILE A 59 -8.03 4.45 28.45
C ILE A 59 -6.67 4.21 29.10
N PRO A 60 -6.35 2.99 29.55
CA PRO A 60 -4.99 2.70 29.98
C PRO A 60 -4.02 2.90 28.80
N LYS A 61 -2.96 3.69 29.00
CA LYS A 61 -1.88 3.92 28.01
C LYS A 61 -1.39 2.62 27.33
N ILE A 62 -1.35 1.53 28.08
CA ILE A 62 -0.95 0.20 27.58
C ILE A 62 -1.87 -0.33 26.46
N LYS A 63 -3.15 0.04 26.44
CA LYS A 63 -4.09 -0.35 25.38
C LYS A 63 -3.85 0.45 24.10
N ALA A 64 -3.66 1.77 24.21
CA ALA A 64 -3.31 2.59 23.04
C ALA A 64 -1.96 2.16 22.45
N THR A 65 -0.98 1.87 23.31
CA THR A 65 0.33 1.34 22.89
C THR A 65 0.18 -0.04 22.21
N SER A 66 -0.62 -0.94 22.80
CA SER A 66 -0.91 -2.26 22.19
C SER A 66 -1.60 -2.13 20.84
N ALA A 67 -2.52 -1.17 20.67
CA ALA A 67 -3.19 -0.92 19.40
C ALA A 67 -2.19 -0.52 18.30
N ILE A 68 -1.23 0.36 18.61
CA ILE A 68 -0.15 0.72 17.69
C ILE A 68 0.67 -0.52 17.29
N VAL A 69 0.96 -1.41 18.24
CA VAL A 69 1.66 -2.69 17.95
C VAL A 69 0.83 -3.60 17.04
N TYR A 70 -0.50 -3.67 17.23
CA TYR A 70 -1.40 -4.42 16.37
C TYR A 70 -1.44 -3.84 14.95
N LEU A 71 -1.53 -2.51 14.80
CA LEU A 71 -1.46 -1.82 13.51
C LEU A 71 -0.15 -2.15 12.77
N ASN A 72 1.00 -2.03 13.46
CA ASN A 72 2.31 -2.37 12.90
C ASN A 72 2.36 -3.84 12.43
N THR A 73 1.79 -4.75 13.23
CA THR A 73 1.71 -6.18 12.89
C THR A 73 0.88 -6.41 11.63
N MET A 74 -0.29 -5.77 11.54
CA MET A 74 -1.19 -5.89 10.38
C MET A 74 -0.52 -5.36 9.11
N ILE A 75 0.11 -4.19 9.14
CA ILE A 75 0.80 -3.59 7.99
C ILE A 75 1.90 -4.52 7.45
N ASN A 76 2.71 -5.09 8.35
CA ASN A 76 3.80 -5.97 7.95
C ASN A 76 3.31 -7.24 7.25
N LYS A 77 2.19 -7.80 7.73
CA LYS A 77 1.56 -8.96 7.12
C LYS A 77 0.93 -8.62 5.78
N ILE A 78 0.16 -7.53 5.72
CA ILE A 78 -0.46 -7.04 4.49
C ILE A 78 0.60 -6.74 3.44
N HIS A 79 1.67 -6.02 3.77
CA HIS A 79 2.70 -5.68 2.78
C HIS A 79 3.47 -6.91 2.27
N THR A 80 3.72 -7.91 3.14
CA THR A 80 4.34 -9.18 2.72
C THR A 80 3.47 -9.90 1.72
N TYR A 81 2.17 -9.97 2.02
CA TYR A 81 1.16 -10.50 1.13
C TYR A 81 1.11 -9.75 -0.19
N GLU A 82 0.95 -8.42 -0.13
CA GLU A 82 0.72 -7.58 -1.31
C GLU A 82 1.88 -7.73 -2.28
N ARG A 83 3.11 -7.89 -1.77
CA ARG A 83 4.29 -8.11 -2.60
C ARG A 83 4.18 -9.40 -3.43
N ILE A 84 3.76 -10.50 -2.81
CA ILE A 84 3.61 -11.80 -3.49
C ILE A 84 2.45 -11.73 -4.47
N PHE A 85 1.31 -11.24 -3.99
CA PHE A 85 0.09 -11.14 -4.76
C PHE A 85 0.25 -10.21 -5.98
N LYS A 86 0.72 -8.97 -5.79
CA LYS A 86 0.93 -8.01 -6.89
C LYS A 86 1.92 -8.55 -7.91
N LYS A 87 2.97 -9.27 -7.48
CA LYS A 87 3.93 -9.90 -8.40
C LYS A 87 3.23 -10.96 -9.26
N ALA A 88 2.46 -11.86 -8.66
CA ALA A 88 1.73 -12.90 -9.37
C ALA A 88 0.64 -12.33 -10.28
N SER A 89 -0.14 -11.36 -9.79
CA SER A 89 -1.18 -10.66 -10.56
C SER A 89 -0.60 -9.94 -11.78
N ASN A 90 0.51 -9.20 -11.61
CA ASN A 90 1.17 -8.52 -12.73
C ASN A 90 1.70 -9.51 -13.78
N GLU A 91 2.28 -10.62 -13.35
CA GLU A 91 2.76 -11.67 -14.26
C GLU A 91 1.60 -12.36 -14.98
N ALA A 92 0.52 -12.68 -14.27
CA ALA A 92 -0.71 -13.22 -14.85
C ALA A 92 -1.29 -12.29 -15.92
N LYS A 93 -1.36 -10.98 -15.65
CA LYS A 93 -1.81 -9.97 -16.62
C LYS A 93 -0.91 -9.91 -17.85
N ARG A 94 0.40 -10.01 -17.67
CA ARG A 94 1.39 -10.07 -18.77
C ARG A 94 1.15 -11.31 -19.65
N ILE A 95 0.95 -12.47 -19.03
CA ILE A 95 0.64 -13.73 -19.74
C ILE A 95 -0.70 -13.61 -20.48
N CYS A 96 -1.74 -13.09 -19.83
CA CYS A 96 -3.05 -12.89 -20.46
C CYS A 96 -2.97 -11.98 -21.69
N THR A 97 -2.16 -10.92 -21.61
CA THR A 97 -1.89 -10.02 -22.75
C THR A 97 -1.21 -10.78 -23.90
N CYS A 98 -0.14 -11.52 -23.59
CA CYS A 98 0.59 -12.34 -24.55
C CYS A 98 -0.32 -13.37 -25.25
N VAL A 99 -1.14 -14.08 -24.47
CA VAL A 99 -2.06 -15.10 -25.00
C VAL A 99 -3.11 -14.44 -25.89
N ARG A 100 -3.77 -13.38 -25.42
CA ARG A 100 -4.79 -12.62 -26.17
C ARG A 100 -4.30 -12.22 -27.56
N ASP A 101 -3.10 -11.66 -27.61
CA ASP A 101 -2.51 -11.13 -28.85
C ASP A 101 -2.10 -12.26 -29.83
N ASN A 102 -2.14 -13.53 -29.40
CA ASN A 102 -1.76 -14.71 -30.18
C ASN A 102 -2.88 -15.76 -30.32
N LEU A 103 -4.15 -15.40 -30.08
CA LEU A 103 -5.29 -16.32 -30.20
C LEU A 103 -5.68 -16.67 -31.65
N ASP A 104 -5.05 -16.05 -32.65
CA ASP A 104 -5.36 -16.33 -34.05
C ASP A 104 -4.80 -17.69 -34.51
N GLY A 105 -5.71 -18.53 -35.03
CA GLY A 105 -5.40 -19.87 -35.51
C GLY A 105 -5.29 -20.95 -34.41
N VAL A 106 -5.58 -20.62 -33.15
CA VAL A 106 -5.65 -21.64 -32.07
C VAL A 106 -7.03 -22.29 -31.99
N THR A 107 -7.08 -23.50 -31.42
CA THR A 107 -8.32 -24.26 -31.29
C THR A 107 -9.34 -23.59 -30.36
N LYS A 108 -10.64 -23.84 -30.59
CA LYS A 108 -11.73 -23.35 -29.72
C LYS A 108 -11.54 -23.79 -28.26
N GLN A 109 -10.99 -24.98 -28.03
CA GLN A 109 -10.70 -25.48 -26.69
C GLN A 109 -9.70 -24.57 -25.96
N VAL A 110 -8.60 -24.19 -26.62
CA VAL A 110 -7.58 -23.29 -26.04
C VAL A 110 -8.15 -21.90 -25.77
N LYS A 111 -9.00 -21.37 -26.66
CA LYS A 111 -9.67 -20.08 -26.44
C LYS A 111 -10.59 -20.11 -25.21
N ASN A 112 -11.39 -21.17 -25.07
CA ASN A 112 -12.28 -21.33 -23.92
C ASN A 112 -11.50 -21.48 -22.62
N ASP A 113 -10.39 -22.22 -22.64
CA ASP A 113 -9.53 -22.40 -21.47
C ASP A 113 -8.91 -21.08 -21.02
N PHE A 114 -8.43 -20.27 -21.97
CA PHE A 114 -7.95 -18.91 -21.70
C PHE A 114 -9.01 -18.03 -21.04
N GLU A 115 -10.21 -17.92 -21.61
CA GLU A 115 -11.27 -17.06 -21.06
C GLU A 115 -11.70 -17.51 -19.65
N ASN A 116 -11.78 -18.82 -19.42
CA ASN A 116 -12.09 -19.36 -18.09
C ASN A 116 -11.02 -19.00 -17.06
N LYS A 117 -9.73 -19.20 -17.38
CA LYS A 117 -8.62 -18.87 -16.46
C LYS A 117 -8.51 -17.38 -16.21
N LYS A 118 -8.69 -16.56 -17.25
CA LYS A 118 -8.73 -15.09 -17.15
C LYS A 118 -9.86 -14.63 -16.22
N ALA A 119 -11.06 -15.20 -16.36
CA ALA A 119 -12.18 -14.88 -15.49
C ALA A 119 -11.90 -15.26 -14.02
N MET A 120 -11.35 -16.45 -13.78
CA MET A 120 -10.91 -16.86 -12.43
C MET A 120 -9.87 -15.89 -11.84
N MET A 121 -8.87 -15.52 -12.62
CA MET A 121 -7.83 -14.59 -12.19
C MET A 121 -8.42 -13.23 -11.80
N LEU A 122 -9.33 -12.69 -12.61
CA LEU A 122 -9.98 -11.39 -12.34
C LEU A 122 -10.88 -11.44 -11.09
N ASP A 123 -11.63 -12.53 -10.90
CA ASP A 123 -12.45 -12.73 -9.70
C ASP A 123 -11.59 -12.79 -8.43
N ILE A 124 -10.50 -13.58 -8.48
CA ILE A 124 -9.53 -13.66 -7.39
C ILE A 124 -8.92 -12.28 -7.12
N ASP A 125 -8.51 -11.55 -8.16
CA ASP A 125 -7.91 -10.21 -8.01
C ASP A 125 -8.87 -9.21 -7.37
N SER A 126 -10.14 -9.23 -7.77
CA SER A 126 -11.18 -8.37 -7.20
C SER A 126 -11.47 -8.70 -5.73
N ASN A 127 -11.72 -9.98 -5.42
CA ASN A 127 -12.07 -10.42 -4.06
C ASN A 127 -10.95 -10.12 -3.06
N ILE A 128 -9.71 -10.34 -3.48
CA ILE A 128 -8.53 -10.03 -2.69
C ILE A 128 -8.42 -8.52 -2.47
N ARG A 129 -8.47 -7.70 -3.52
CA ARG A 129 -8.39 -6.24 -3.39
C ARG A 129 -9.41 -5.70 -2.41
N GLN A 130 -10.67 -6.13 -2.53
CA GLN A 130 -11.73 -5.70 -1.62
C GLN A 130 -11.39 -6.03 -0.16
N LYS A 131 -10.90 -7.24 0.11
CA LYS A 131 -10.48 -7.64 1.45
C LYS A 131 -9.34 -6.76 1.98
N PHE A 132 -8.36 -6.45 1.13
CA PHE A 132 -7.27 -5.55 1.52
C PHE A 132 -7.76 -4.15 1.82
N GLU A 133 -8.57 -3.56 0.95
CA GLU A 133 -9.09 -2.20 1.15
C GLU A 133 -9.88 -2.07 2.46
N VAL A 134 -10.61 -3.13 2.85
CA VAL A 134 -11.39 -3.14 4.10
C VAL A 134 -10.50 -3.32 5.34
N SER A 135 -9.51 -4.21 5.29
CA SER A 135 -8.64 -4.51 6.45
C SER A 135 -7.36 -3.66 6.50
N TYR A 136 -7.14 -2.74 5.54
CA TYR A 136 -5.95 -1.89 5.52
C TYR A 136 -6.00 -0.86 6.65
N PRO A 137 -5.00 -0.85 7.57
CA PRO A 137 -4.87 0.20 8.56
C PRO A 137 -4.77 1.58 7.90
N LYS A 138 -5.31 2.62 8.53
CA LYS A 138 -5.19 4.00 8.04
C LYS A 138 -4.23 4.82 8.89
N LEU A 139 -3.51 5.75 8.29
CA LEU A 139 -2.57 6.60 9.04
C LEU A 139 -3.23 7.41 10.16
N LYS A 140 -4.48 7.85 9.96
CA LYS A 140 -5.26 8.56 10.98
C LYS A 140 -5.51 7.73 12.24
N GLU A 141 -5.51 6.40 12.14
CA GLU A 141 -5.71 5.54 13.31
C GLU A 141 -4.57 5.70 14.31
N TYR A 142 -3.33 5.80 13.80
CA TYR A 142 -2.17 6.07 14.64
C TYR A 142 -2.28 7.43 15.34
N SER A 143 -2.63 8.50 14.60
CA SER A 143 -2.70 9.83 15.19
C SER A 143 -3.70 9.87 16.35
N TYR A 144 -4.84 9.19 16.22
CA TYR A 144 -5.81 9.09 17.32
C TYR A 144 -5.21 8.43 18.58
N PHE A 145 -4.47 7.32 18.43
CA PHE A 145 -3.87 6.65 19.59
C PHE A 145 -2.78 7.50 20.26
N PHE A 146 -2.00 8.24 19.47
CA PHE A 146 -0.99 9.17 19.99
C PHE A 146 -1.61 10.42 20.62
N ASP A 147 -2.74 10.93 20.12
CA ASP A 147 -3.45 12.06 20.74
C ASP A 147 -4.09 11.66 22.07
N LEU A 148 -4.63 10.44 22.16
CA LEU A 148 -5.19 9.91 23.40
C LEU A 148 -4.11 9.70 24.46
N HIS A 149 -2.95 9.16 24.05
CA HIS A 149 -1.82 8.94 24.93
C HIS A 149 -0.51 9.30 24.24
N PRO A 150 -0.08 10.57 24.36
CA PRO A 150 1.23 10.97 23.89
C PRO A 150 2.31 10.10 24.55
N LEU A 151 3.25 9.64 23.73
CA LEU A 151 4.33 8.77 24.18
C LEU A 151 5.58 9.60 24.43
N THR A 152 6.40 9.19 25.40
CA THR A 152 7.75 9.75 25.49
C THR A 152 8.55 9.32 24.26
N LYS A 153 9.59 10.09 23.96
CA LYS A 153 10.58 9.73 22.94
C LYS A 153 11.09 8.29 23.09
N ASP A 154 11.42 7.86 24.30
CA ASP A 154 11.92 6.50 24.56
C ASP A 154 10.87 5.41 24.29
N GLU A 155 9.61 5.65 24.68
CA GLU A 155 8.50 4.72 24.39
C GLU A 155 8.25 4.62 22.90
N PHE A 156 8.28 5.75 22.19
CA PHE A 156 8.16 5.79 20.74
C PHE A 156 9.29 5.02 20.04
N LEU A 157 10.53 5.21 20.47
CA LEU A 157 11.69 4.46 19.97
C LEU A 157 11.62 2.96 20.33
N GLY A 158 10.86 2.58 21.36
CA GLY A 158 10.53 1.20 21.67
C GLY A 158 9.53 0.57 20.69
N LEU A 159 8.68 1.38 20.05
CA LEU A 159 7.69 0.94 19.06
C LEU A 159 8.23 0.91 17.63
N PHE A 160 9.14 1.81 17.30
CA PHE A 160 9.67 2.00 15.95
C PHE A 160 11.18 1.79 15.90
N SER A 161 11.61 0.80 15.11
CA SER A 161 13.03 0.51 14.92
C SER A 161 13.61 1.31 13.76
N PHE A 162 14.60 2.15 14.05
CA PHE A 162 15.31 2.98 13.06
C PHE A 162 16.58 2.30 12.53
N ASN A 163 16.89 2.55 11.26
CA ASN A 163 18.13 2.12 10.62
C ASN A 163 19.26 3.09 10.95
N ARG A 164 20.11 2.75 11.93
CA ARG A 164 21.20 3.62 12.38
C ARG A 164 22.35 3.78 11.39
N ASP A 165 22.41 2.94 10.36
CA ASP A 165 23.48 2.98 9.35
C ASP A 165 23.17 3.98 8.22
N LYS A 166 21.98 4.60 8.25
CA LYS A 166 21.60 5.66 7.31
C LYS A 166 22.17 6.99 7.79
N ASP A 167 23.40 7.26 7.36
CA ASP A 167 24.01 8.57 7.46
C ASP A 167 23.51 9.50 6.34
N LYS A 168 23.71 10.80 6.53
CA LYS A 168 23.42 11.82 5.51
C LYS A 168 24.40 11.66 4.35
N ASP A 169 24.09 10.78 3.40
CA ASP A 169 24.92 10.66 2.20
C ASP A 169 24.18 10.04 1.02
N ASP A 170 23.36 10.84 0.33
CA ASP A 170 23.07 10.55 -1.09
C ASP A 170 23.50 11.67 -2.04
N GLY A 171 24.15 12.73 -1.51
CA GLY A 171 24.61 13.90 -2.25
C GLY A 171 23.54 14.65 -3.05
N SER A 172 22.26 14.26 -2.92
CA SER A 172 21.19 14.66 -3.85
C SER A 172 20.00 15.30 -3.15
N ARG A 173 19.79 15.02 -1.86
CA ARG A 173 18.69 15.58 -1.07
C ARG A 173 19.20 16.58 -0.04
N ALA A 174 18.97 17.87 -0.28
CA ALA A 174 19.37 18.95 0.63
C ALA A 174 18.76 18.83 2.05
N ASN A 175 17.58 18.20 2.17
CA ASN A 175 16.82 18.07 3.42
C ASN A 175 16.86 16.65 4.02
N TYR A 176 17.65 15.73 3.48
CA TYR A 176 17.78 14.41 4.08
C TYR A 176 18.69 14.50 5.30
N LYS A 177 18.10 14.30 6.47
CA LYS A 177 18.81 14.15 7.74
C LYS A 177 19.12 12.68 7.98
N GLY A 178 20.31 12.40 8.50
CA GLY A 178 20.69 11.04 8.88
C GLY A 178 19.82 10.54 10.05
N THR A 179 19.80 9.24 10.29
CA THR A 179 18.94 8.63 11.33
C THR A 179 19.17 9.22 12.72
N ILE A 180 20.43 9.49 13.11
CA ILE A 180 20.75 10.03 14.43
C ILE A 180 20.19 11.44 14.60
N GLU A 181 20.31 12.29 13.57
CA GLU A 181 19.76 13.65 13.57
C GLU A 181 18.24 13.61 13.64
N ALA A 182 17.59 12.77 12.84
CA ALA A 182 16.14 12.58 12.90
C ALA A 182 15.65 12.14 14.28
N ILE A 183 16.35 11.19 14.92
CA ILE A 183 16.03 10.77 16.28
C ILE A 183 16.23 11.93 17.27
N ASN A 184 17.31 12.70 17.14
CA ASN A 184 17.58 13.83 18.05
C ASN A 184 16.52 14.92 17.94
N ASP A 185 16.01 15.19 16.74
CA ASP A 185 14.94 16.17 16.47
C ASP A 185 13.57 15.73 17.02
N LEU A 186 13.36 14.45 17.32
CA LEU A 186 12.09 14.01 17.90
C LEU A 186 11.82 14.73 19.23
N PRO A 187 10.60 15.24 19.43
CA PRO A 187 10.22 15.91 20.67
C PRO A 187 10.22 14.91 21.83
N ASP A 188 10.35 15.42 23.06
CA ASP A 188 10.34 14.60 24.28
C ASP A 188 9.02 13.85 24.45
N MET A 189 7.92 14.43 23.95
CA MET A 189 6.58 13.85 23.91
C MET A 189 6.06 13.85 22.47
N ILE A 190 5.53 12.71 22.04
CA ILE A 190 5.02 12.47 20.69
C ILE A 190 3.50 12.27 20.76
N ASP A 191 2.77 13.31 20.38
CA ASP A 191 1.34 13.29 20.13
C ASP A 191 1.02 12.91 18.67
N GLY A 192 -0.26 12.94 18.27
CA GLY A 192 -0.66 12.55 16.92
C GLY A 192 -0.08 13.46 15.85
N ASN A 193 0.08 14.76 16.12
CA ASN A 193 0.68 15.68 15.17
C ASN A 193 2.19 15.44 15.00
N ALA A 194 2.93 15.27 16.09
CA ALA A 194 4.34 14.90 16.06
C ALA A 194 4.57 13.57 15.33
N PHE A 195 3.68 12.59 15.56
CA PHE A 195 3.70 11.32 14.82
C PHE A 195 3.47 11.52 13.32
N LEU A 196 2.47 12.31 12.93
CA LEU A 196 2.17 12.57 11.50
C LEU A 196 3.33 13.26 10.80
N GLN A 197 4.01 14.19 11.47
CA GLN A 197 5.23 14.81 10.95
C GLN A 197 6.30 13.76 10.70
N PHE A 198 6.61 12.92 11.70
CA PHE A 198 7.52 11.80 11.56
C PHE A 198 7.12 10.87 10.39
N ALA A 199 5.84 10.52 10.29
CA ALA A 199 5.33 9.62 9.25
C ALA A 199 5.59 10.16 7.84
N ALA A 200 5.45 11.48 7.66
CA ALA A 200 5.63 12.16 6.38
C ALA A 200 7.10 12.45 6.01
N THR A 201 7.98 12.63 6.99
CA THR A 201 9.38 13.05 6.75
C THR A 201 10.39 11.92 6.94
N ASP A 202 10.29 11.22 8.07
CA ASP A 202 11.38 10.42 8.64
C ASP A 202 11.07 8.92 8.67
N SER A 203 9.83 8.51 8.34
CA SER A 203 9.43 7.10 8.29
C SER A 203 10.26 6.25 7.30
N VAL A 204 10.87 6.89 6.29
CA VAL A 204 11.82 6.24 5.37
C VAL A 204 13.08 5.74 6.07
N LEU A 205 13.40 6.25 7.27
CA LEU A 205 14.56 5.87 8.07
C LEU A 205 14.31 4.62 8.92
N LEU A 206 13.08 4.10 8.95
CA LEU A 206 12.77 2.86 9.65
C LEU A 206 13.51 1.65 9.03
N ASN A 207 13.92 0.71 9.90
CA ASN A 207 14.38 -0.61 9.49
C ASN A 207 13.26 -1.41 8.83
N ASP A 208 12.05 -1.24 9.34
CA ASP A 208 10.87 -1.86 8.78
C ASP A 208 10.45 -1.16 7.49
N ARG A 209 10.88 -1.74 6.36
CA ARG A 209 10.58 -1.21 5.04
C ARG A 209 9.09 -1.26 4.70
N ALA A 210 8.34 -2.22 5.25
CA ALA A 210 6.90 -2.32 5.00
C ALA A 210 6.18 -1.15 5.68
N LEU A 211 6.46 -0.96 6.97
CA LEU A 211 5.89 0.12 7.76
C LEU A 211 6.28 1.50 7.23
N GLY A 212 7.56 1.74 6.93
CA GLY A 212 8.01 3.01 6.37
C GLY A 212 7.35 3.35 5.03
N LYS A 213 7.17 2.35 4.14
CA LYS A 213 6.45 2.56 2.86
C LYS A 213 4.98 2.87 3.07
N PHE A 214 4.33 2.17 3.99
CA PHE A 214 2.94 2.40 4.35
C PHE A 214 2.72 3.84 4.82
N LEU A 215 3.51 4.28 5.82
CA LEU A 215 3.38 5.63 6.39
C LEU A 215 3.57 6.72 5.35
N MET A 216 4.57 6.57 4.46
CA MET A 216 4.77 7.50 3.34
C MET A 216 3.58 7.48 2.37
N HIS A 217 3.10 6.31 1.97
CA HIS A 217 1.99 6.19 1.03
C HIS A 217 0.72 6.86 1.54
N GLU A 218 0.34 6.58 2.78
CA GLU A 218 -0.83 7.19 3.41
C GLU A 218 -0.67 8.70 3.60
N SER A 219 0.54 9.17 3.91
CA SER A 219 0.82 10.61 3.99
C SER A 219 0.58 11.30 2.64
N TYR A 220 0.99 10.66 1.53
CA TYR A 220 0.71 11.18 0.18
C TYR A 220 -0.78 11.17 -0.15
N GLU A 221 -1.52 10.12 0.20
CA GLU A 221 -2.96 10.08 -0.01
C GLU A 221 -3.69 11.15 0.81
N MET A 222 -3.26 11.40 2.06
CA MET A 222 -3.80 12.49 2.87
C MET A 222 -3.52 13.87 2.26
N LEU A 223 -2.32 14.12 1.73
CA LEU A 223 -1.99 15.37 1.05
C LEU A 223 -2.88 15.58 -0.20
N LYS A 224 -3.02 14.52 -1.01
CA LYS A 224 -3.87 14.52 -2.20
C LYS A 224 -5.33 14.81 -1.86
N GLN A 225 -5.86 14.20 -0.81
CA GLN A 225 -7.22 14.48 -0.31
C GLN A 225 -7.36 15.90 0.24
N GLY A 226 -6.28 16.47 0.78
CA GLY A 226 -6.21 17.85 1.23
C GLY A 226 -6.12 18.89 0.12
N GLY A 227 -6.16 18.47 -1.16
CA GLY A 227 -6.08 19.36 -2.32
C GLY A 227 -4.65 19.73 -2.73
N PHE A 228 -3.63 19.08 -2.17
CA PHE A 228 -2.26 19.20 -2.67
C PHE A 228 -2.06 18.26 -3.86
N ASP A 229 -2.03 18.83 -5.07
CA ASP A 229 -1.63 18.09 -6.25
C ASP A 229 -0.10 18.16 -6.42
N ILE A 230 0.56 17.02 -6.25
CA ILE A 230 2.01 16.89 -6.46
C ILE A 230 2.40 17.30 -7.89
N PHE A 231 1.52 17.07 -8.88
CA PHE A 231 1.78 17.48 -10.24
C PHE A 231 1.76 19.00 -10.40
N ASP A 232 0.88 19.72 -9.70
CA ASP A 232 0.87 21.18 -9.69
C ASP A 232 2.16 21.73 -9.05
N MET A 233 2.60 21.13 -7.94
CA MET A 233 3.89 21.50 -7.32
C MET A 233 5.08 21.27 -8.27
N VAL A 234 5.08 20.17 -9.03
CA VAL A 234 6.14 19.92 -10.01
C VAL A 234 6.04 20.88 -11.19
N GLN A 235 4.84 21.26 -11.64
CA GLN A 235 4.65 22.29 -12.66
C GLN A 235 5.21 23.64 -12.21
N ASP A 236 4.97 24.03 -10.95
CA ASP A 236 5.52 25.25 -10.36
C ASP A 236 7.06 25.23 -10.32
N ILE A 237 7.67 24.09 -9.97
CA ILE A 237 9.14 23.93 -9.94
C ILE A 237 9.74 23.98 -11.35
N VAL A 238 9.13 23.26 -12.30
CA VAL A 238 9.64 23.15 -13.67
C VAL A 238 9.32 24.41 -14.49
N GLY A 239 8.39 25.25 -14.02
CA GLY A 239 7.98 26.49 -14.68
C GLY A 239 7.25 26.27 -16.02
N GLN A 240 6.83 25.04 -16.29
CA GLN A 240 6.12 24.65 -17.51
C GLN A 240 5.01 23.64 -17.17
N PRO A 241 3.85 23.71 -17.85
CA PRO A 241 2.80 22.71 -17.69
C PRO A 241 3.35 21.32 -18.01
N LEU A 242 3.11 20.36 -17.12
CA LEU A 242 3.51 18.98 -17.36
C LEU A 242 2.64 18.40 -18.48
N PRO A 243 3.22 17.64 -19.43
CA PRO A 243 2.44 16.91 -20.41
C PRO A 243 1.48 15.97 -19.69
N SER A 244 0.17 16.18 -19.86
CA SER A 244 -0.84 15.25 -19.37
C SER A 244 -1.31 14.35 -20.50
N PHE A 245 -1.72 13.12 -20.15
CA PHE A 245 -2.18 12.14 -21.12
C PHE A 245 -3.53 11.59 -20.67
N THR A 246 -4.42 11.35 -21.64
CA THR A 246 -5.58 10.50 -21.43
C THR A 246 -5.25 9.12 -21.98
N SER A 247 -5.30 8.12 -21.10
CA SER A 247 -5.12 6.71 -21.47
C SER A 247 -6.46 5.97 -21.47
N THR A 248 -6.60 5.00 -22.36
CA THR A 248 -7.62 3.95 -22.23
C THR A 248 -6.96 2.69 -21.69
N VAL A 249 -7.67 1.97 -20.84
CA VAL A 249 -7.21 0.70 -20.28
C VAL A 249 -8.12 -0.45 -20.71
N ASP A 250 -7.55 -1.64 -20.87
CA ASP A 250 -8.33 -2.87 -21.01
C ASP A 250 -8.87 -3.38 -19.66
N GLU A 251 -9.62 -4.47 -19.70
CA GLU A 251 -10.17 -5.16 -18.52
C GLU A 251 -9.10 -5.69 -17.54
N LEU A 252 -7.85 -5.81 -17.96
CA LEU A 252 -6.71 -6.21 -17.13
C LEU A 252 -6.02 -5.00 -16.48
N GLY A 253 -6.37 -3.78 -16.91
CA GLY A 253 -5.77 -2.52 -16.51
C GLY A 253 -4.54 -2.14 -17.32
N ASN A 254 -4.26 -2.80 -18.44
CA ASN A 254 -3.16 -2.42 -19.33
C ASN A 254 -3.57 -1.24 -20.20
N ILE A 255 -2.65 -0.32 -20.43
CA ILE A 255 -2.87 0.82 -21.33
C ILE A 255 -2.93 0.32 -22.77
N THR A 256 -4.05 0.60 -23.46
CA THR A 256 -4.29 0.19 -24.85
C THR A 256 -4.15 1.35 -25.85
N ASP A 257 -4.40 2.58 -25.40
CA ASP A 257 -4.18 3.82 -26.15
C ASP A 257 -3.73 4.90 -25.17
N MET A 258 -2.92 5.83 -25.65
CA MET A 258 -2.47 6.99 -24.87
C MET A 258 -2.42 8.20 -25.78
N LYS A 259 -3.20 9.23 -25.44
CA LYS A 259 -3.27 10.48 -26.18
C LYS A 259 -2.75 11.62 -25.33
N LEU A 260 -1.81 12.38 -25.88
CA LEU A 260 -1.33 13.61 -25.26
C LEU A 260 -2.48 14.63 -25.22
N ASN A 261 -2.77 15.12 -24.02
CA ASN A 261 -3.72 16.21 -23.83
C ASN A 261 -3.07 17.51 -24.31
N ARG A 262 -3.70 18.17 -25.27
CA ARG A 262 -3.28 19.50 -25.69
C ARG A 262 -3.87 20.52 -24.72
N PRO A 263 -3.10 21.51 -24.25
CA PRO A 263 -3.64 22.56 -23.41
C PRO A 263 -4.78 23.26 -24.14
N ASN A 264 -5.91 23.43 -23.45
CA ASN A 264 -7.06 24.20 -23.94
C ASN A 264 -6.70 25.69 -23.88
N LEU A 265 -5.84 26.15 -24.79
CA LEU A 265 -5.57 27.56 -24.99
C LEU A 265 -6.83 28.19 -25.61
N LYS A 266 -7.71 28.75 -24.77
CA LYS A 266 -8.67 29.76 -25.23
C LYS A 266 -7.87 31.04 -25.48
N LEU A 267 -7.85 31.51 -26.73
CA LEU A 267 -7.48 32.90 -27.02
C LEU A 267 -8.45 33.79 -26.24
N VAL A 268 -7.93 34.53 -25.26
CA VAL A 268 -8.61 35.63 -24.58
C VAL A 268 -8.27 36.92 -25.30
#